data_AF-I3KR24-F1
#
_entry.id   AF-I3KR24-F1
#
_cell.length_a   1.000
_cell.length_b   1.000
_cell.length_c   1.000
_cell.angle_alpha   90.00
_cell.angle_beta   90.00
_cell.angle_gamma   90.00
#
_symmetry.space_group_name_H-M   'P 1'
#
loop_
_entity.id
_entity.type
_entity.pdbx_description
1 polymer ?
#
loop_
_entity_poly.entity_id
_entity_poly.type
_entity_poly.pdbx_seq_one_letter_code
_entity_poly.pdbx_strand_id
1 'polypeptide(L)'
;MDALDSRRIVVLGKTGAGKSSLANTILGENVFNVCHSSVSERSSSRLVIKSVNGKNISFIDTRSIFDTGMSEQLLRDEIVRCMTECAPGPHAFLIVLKVEKFTQQERDVIKRICQDFSEDAMKYAAVVFTHGDQLQEGMRIEEFISYNNELSNLVEKCGGRCHVVDNKYWKNNKEDDYRSNRFQVAEILRTIDKISEANNGSCYTNKMLQTIESELQIQEELIRKSSANMSVEQIAIEAKKGVMNKLLIIFAGTATGVLVGAFLGVAKMVTSTFLNLQEHTDATVSLAAQKGLVEGGRLGYAAAEQSESASEAIQKAAKAVLEHTVK
;
A
#
# COMPACT_ATOMS: atom_id res chain seq x y z
N MET A 1 -16.56 -17.72 12.39
CA MET A 1 -16.76 -16.84 11.22
C MET A 1 -15.39 -16.65 10.63
N ASP A 2 -15.11 -17.39 9.58
CA ASP A 2 -13.74 -17.68 9.19
C ASP A 2 -13.11 -16.47 8.51
N ALA A 3 -11.90 -16.10 8.93
CA ALA A 3 -11.07 -15.05 8.34
C ALA A 3 -10.68 -15.33 6.86
N LEU A 4 -11.11 -16.48 6.30
CA LEU A 4 -10.81 -16.98 4.96
C LEU A 4 -11.57 -16.26 3.83
N ASP A 5 -12.62 -15.48 4.13
CA ASP A 5 -13.43 -14.82 3.07
C ASP A 5 -13.31 -13.29 3.05
N SER A 6 -12.28 -12.74 3.70
CA SER A 6 -12.02 -11.29 3.70
C SER A 6 -11.07 -10.87 2.57
N ARG A 7 -11.53 -9.99 1.67
CA ARG A 7 -10.71 -9.42 0.58
C ARG A 7 -10.00 -8.16 1.07
N ARG A 8 -8.68 -8.24 1.18
CA ARG A 8 -7.78 -7.09 1.47
C ARG A 8 -7.50 -6.31 0.19
N ILE A 9 -7.93 -5.06 0.14
CA ILE A 9 -7.75 -4.16 -0.98
C ILE A 9 -6.85 -3.00 -0.54
N VAL A 10 -5.76 -2.79 -1.28
CA VAL A 10 -4.86 -1.66 -1.07
C VAL A 10 -5.14 -0.61 -2.15
N VAL A 11 -5.49 0.60 -1.73
CA VAL A 11 -5.81 1.71 -2.65
C VAL A 11 -4.61 2.63 -2.74
N LEU A 12 -4.13 2.87 -3.97
CA LEU A 12 -2.89 3.58 -4.27
C LEU A 12 -3.18 4.73 -5.24
N GLY A 13 -2.38 5.78 -5.21
CA GLY A 13 -2.56 6.94 -6.09
C GLY A 13 -2.22 8.27 -5.43
N LYS A 14 -2.07 9.31 -6.24
CA LYS A 14 -1.66 10.66 -5.79
C LYS A 14 -2.65 11.23 -4.76
N THR A 15 -2.18 12.15 -3.92
CA THR A 15 -3.05 12.97 -3.08
C THR A 15 -4.06 13.73 -3.96
N GLY A 16 -5.32 13.78 -3.52
CA GLY A 16 -6.39 14.40 -4.29
C GLY A 16 -6.93 13.57 -5.45
N ALA A 17 -6.37 12.39 -5.78
CA ALA A 17 -6.89 11.51 -6.83
C ALA A 17 -8.27 10.88 -6.52
N GLY A 18 -8.81 11.12 -5.32
CA GLY A 18 -10.13 10.64 -4.92
C GLY A 18 -10.15 9.23 -4.31
N LYS A 19 -9.03 8.75 -3.75
CA LYS A 19 -8.91 7.43 -3.09
C LYS A 19 -9.96 7.21 -1.99
N SER A 20 -10.01 8.11 -1.02
CA SER A 20 -10.96 8.02 0.10
C SER A 20 -12.42 8.13 -0.37
N SER A 21 -12.69 8.96 -1.38
CA SER A 21 -14.01 9.07 -1.99
C SER A 21 -14.41 7.79 -2.74
N LEU A 22 -13.49 7.18 -3.50
CA LEU A 22 -13.68 5.88 -4.15
C LEU A 22 -13.97 4.80 -3.11
N ALA A 23 -13.20 4.76 -2.01
CA ALA A 23 -13.40 3.80 -0.94
C ALA A 23 -14.80 3.96 -0.31
N ASN A 24 -15.23 5.18 0.00
CA ASN A 24 -16.59 5.45 0.47
C ASN A 24 -17.66 4.99 -0.53
N THR A 25 -17.45 5.25 -1.83
CA THR A 25 -18.36 4.82 -2.90
C THR A 25 -18.48 3.30 -2.96
N ILE A 26 -17.36 2.56 -2.86
CA ILE A 26 -17.40 1.08 -2.86
C ILE A 26 -18.03 0.55 -1.56
N LEU A 27 -17.76 1.17 -0.42
CA LEU A 27 -18.31 0.79 0.88
C LEU A 27 -19.78 1.15 1.07
N GLY A 28 -20.33 2.01 0.20
CA GLY A 28 -21.70 2.51 0.26
C GLY A 28 -21.97 3.47 1.43
N GLU A 29 -20.95 3.97 2.12
CA GLU A 29 -21.08 4.90 3.24
C GLU A 29 -19.84 5.80 3.40
N ASN A 30 -19.97 6.88 4.17
CA ASN A 30 -18.88 7.82 4.40
C ASN A 30 -18.02 7.43 5.62
N VAL A 31 -17.15 6.43 5.48
CA VAL A 31 -16.22 6.00 6.56
C VAL A 31 -14.93 6.82 6.57
N PHE A 32 -14.42 7.15 5.40
CA PHE A 32 -13.22 7.98 5.25
C PHE A 32 -13.62 9.45 5.18
N ASN A 33 -12.90 10.29 5.93
CA ASN A 33 -13.10 11.74 5.84
C ASN A 33 -12.56 12.25 4.51
N VAL A 34 -13.42 12.87 3.68
CA VAL A 34 -13.01 13.43 2.39
C VAL A 34 -12.73 14.92 2.60
N CYS A 35 -11.45 15.27 2.72
CA CYS A 35 -11.04 16.67 2.84
C CYS A 35 -10.83 17.27 1.44
N HIS A 36 -11.59 18.31 1.12
CA HIS A 36 -11.48 19.09 -0.14
C HIS A 36 -10.57 20.32 -0.01
N SER A 37 -9.79 20.42 1.07
CA SER A 37 -8.87 21.52 1.32
C SER A 37 -7.71 21.52 0.32
N SER A 38 -7.20 22.72 -0.01
CA SER A 38 -5.96 22.90 -0.78
C SER A 38 -4.72 22.40 -0.02
N VAL A 39 -4.85 22.12 1.27
CA VAL A 39 -3.81 21.55 2.13
C VAL A 39 -4.20 20.13 2.51
N SER A 40 -3.35 19.15 2.19
CA SER A 40 -3.54 17.76 2.61
C SER A 40 -3.62 17.69 4.14
N GLU A 41 -4.73 17.20 4.69
CA GLU A 41 -4.81 16.90 6.11
C GLU A 41 -3.72 15.90 6.49
N ARG A 42 -3.04 16.18 7.60
CA ARG A 42 -2.00 15.32 8.17
C ARG A 42 -2.63 14.11 8.89
N SER A 43 -3.56 13.38 8.26
CA SER A 43 -4.19 12.16 8.81
C SER A 43 -3.60 10.87 8.23
N SER A 44 -3.07 9.97 9.08
CA SER A 44 -2.43 8.70 8.66
C SER A 44 -3.36 7.85 7.81
N SER A 45 -2.82 6.89 7.06
CA SER A 45 -3.67 5.89 6.44
C SER A 45 -4.64 5.28 7.43
N ARG A 46 -5.75 4.80 6.90
CA ARG A 46 -6.82 4.19 7.68
C ARG A 46 -7.13 2.82 7.09
N LEU A 47 -7.09 1.80 7.94
CA LEU A 47 -7.64 0.50 7.63
C LEU A 47 -9.11 0.54 8.03
N VAL A 48 -9.99 0.14 7.12
CA VAL A 48 -11.43 -0.02 7.37
C VAL A 48 -11.82 -1.43 6.95
N ILE A 49 -12.48 -2.16 7.85
CA ILE A 49 -12.99 -3.51 7.58
C ILE A 49 -14.52 -3.43 7.56
N LYS A 50 -15.16 -3.87 6.48
CA LYS A 50 -16.61 -3.84 6.35
C LYS A 50 -17.14 -4.93 5.42
N SER A 51 -18.35 -5.41 5.68
CA SER A 51 -19.09 -6.25 4.74
C SER A 51 -19.76 -5.42 3.64
N VAL A 52 -19.48 -5.73 2.37
CA VAL A 52 -20.11 -5.15 1.17
C VAL A 52 -20.67 -6.31 0.35
N ASN A 53 -21.97 -6.28 0.05
CA ASN A 53 -22.68 -7.36 -0.66
C ASN A 53 -22.45 -8.75 -0.05
N GLY A 54 -22.39 -8.84 1.28
CA GLY A 54 -22.16 -10.09 2.02
C GLY A 54 -20.71 -10.55 2.06
N LYS A 55 -19.77 -9.85 1.42
CA LYS A 55 -18.33 -10.14 1.45
C LYS A 55 -17.61 -9.20 2.40
N ASN A 56 -16.74 -9.73 3.24
CA ASN A 56 -15.90 -8.89 4.09
C ASN A 56 -14.77 -8.29 3.24
N ILE A 57 -14.65 -6.97 3.28
CA ILE A 57 -13.62 -6.22 2.56
C ILE A 57 -12.84 -5.38 3.55
N SER A 58 -11.53 -5.56 3.54
CA SER A 58 -10.57 -4.73 4.27
C SER A 58 -9.98 -3.71 3.31
N PHE A 59 -10.42 -2.46 3.38
CA PHE A 59 -9.87 -1.34 2.63
C PHE A 59 -8.73 -0.68 3.37
N ILE A 60 -7.57 -0.67 2.74
CA ILE A 60 -6.38 0.04 3.22
C ILE A 60 -6.24 1.29 2.35
N ASP A 61 -6.77 2.41 2.84
CA ASP A 61 -6.56 3.72 2.23
C ASP A 61 -5.16 4.20 2.62
N THR A 62 -4.22 4.04 1.71
CA THR A 62 -2.85 4.51 1.90
C THR A 62 -2.79 6.02 1.72
N ARG A 63 -2.04 6.73 2.57
CA ARG A 63 -1.59 8.07 2.15
C ARG A 63 -0.77 7.90 0.88
N SER A 64 -0.78 8.94 0.05
CA SER A 64 -0.14 8.89 -1.26
C SER A 64 1.37 8.63 -1.15
N ILE A 65 1.78 7.38 -1.34
CA ILE A 65 3.20 6.99 -1.48
C ILE A 65 3.85 7.62 -2.72
N PHE A 66 3.03 8.16 -3.63
CA PHE A 66 3.44 8.83 -4.86
C PHE A 66 3.46 10.36 -4.76
N ASP A 67 3.23 10.92 -3.56
CA ASP A 67 3.27 12.37 -3.39
C ASP A 67 4.72 12.86 -3.25
N THR A 68 5.01 14.05 -3.78
CA THR A 68 6.33 14.70 -3.70
C THR A 68 6.46 15.64 -2.50
N GLY A 69 5.35 15.94 -1.80
CA GLY A 69 5.31 16.91 -0.69
C GLY A 69 5.53 16.33 0.71
N MET A 70 5.66 15.01 0.85
CA MET A 70 5.83 14.35 2.16
C MET A 70 7.31 14.16 2.50
N SER A 71 7.64 14.20 3.80
CA SER A 71 8.98 13.83 4.24
C SER A 71 9.23 12.33 4.05
N GLU A 72 10.48 11.96 3.77
CA GLU A 72 10.90 10.56 3.61
C GLU A 72 10.49 9.68 4.81
N GLN A 73 10.55 10.24 6.02
CA GLN A 73 10.14 9.53 7.24
C GLN A 73 8.64 9.20 7.23
N LEU A 74 7.77 10.18 6.93
CA LEU A 74 6.32 9.94 6.93
C LEU A 74 5.91 8.96 5.83
N LEU A 75 6.57 8.99 4.67
CA LEU A 75 6.36 8.04 3.59
C LEU A 75 6.80 6.63 4.00
N ARG A 76 7.95 6.50 4.68
CA ARG A 76 8.42 5.22 5.20
C ARG A 76 7.43 4.62 6.19
N ASP A 77 6.98 5.41 7.17
CA ASP A 77 6.06 4.96 8.20
C ASP A 77 4.74 4.47 7.57
N GLU A 78 4.27 5.17 6.55
CA GLU A 78 3.10 4.83 5.76
C GLU A 78 3.25 3.50 5.01
N ILE A 79 4.40 3.29 4.37
CA ILE A 79 4.72 2.05 3.64
C ILE A 79 4.76 0.86 4.62
N VAL A 80 5.45 1.01 5.76
CA VAL A 80 5.55 -0.03 6.80
C VAL A 80 4.17 -0.36 7.37
N ARG A 81 3.35 0.65 7.65
CA ARG A 81 1.98 0.44 8.10
C ARG A 81 1.17 -0.34 7.05
N CYS A 82 1.25 0.05 5.78
CA CYS A 82 0.55 -0.65 4.70
C CYS A 82 0.96 -2.13 4.61
N MET A 83 2.27 -2.43 4.65
CA MET A 83 2.78 -3.81 4.63
C MET A 83 2.23 -4.62 5.81
N THR A 84 2.25 -4.05 7.02
CA THR A 84 1.81 -4.74 8.24
C THR A 84 0.29 -4.98 8.24
N GLU A 85 -0.50 -4.01 7.78
CA GLU A 85 -1.96 -4.12 7.76
C GLU A 85 -2.48 -5.04 6.66
N CYS A 86 -1.75 -5.13 5.54
CA CYS A 86 -2.15 -5.97 4.40
C CYS A 86 -1.64 -7.41 4.48
N ALA A 87 -0.71 -7.74 5.39
CA ALA A 87 -0.19 -9.09 5.58
C ALA A 87 -1.34 -10.12 5.76
N PRO A 88 -1.27 -11.31 5.13
CA PRO A 88 -0.15 -11.89 4.36
C PRO A 88 0.08 -11.28 2.97
N GLY A 89 -0.80 -10.36 2.57
CA GLY A 89 -0.68 -9.52 1.39
C GLY A 89 -2.05 -9.16 0.80
N PRO A 90 -2.13 -8.18 -0.10
CA PRO A 90 -3.39 -7.73 -0.70
C PRO A 90 -3.94 -8.72 -1.72
N HIS A 91 -5.26 -8.85 -1.77
CA HIS A 91 -5.96 -9.58 -2.83
C HIS A 91 -6.12 -8.73 -4.10
N ALA A 92 -6.17 -7.41 -3.94
CA ALA A 92 -6.17 -6.49 -5.06
C ALA A 92 -5.48 -5.17 -4.71
N PHE A 93 -4.81 -4.59 -5.71
CA PHE A 93 -4.38 -3.20 -5.71
C PHE A 93 -5.31 -2.38 -6.60
N LEU A 94 -5.85 -1.28 -6.09
CA LEU A 94 -6.59 -0.31 -6.89
C LEU A 94 -5.72 0.92 -7.11
N ILE A 95 -5.28 1.13 -8.34
CA ILE A 95 -4.46 2.29 -8.74
C ILE A 95 -5.42 3.40 -9.18
N VAL A 96 -5.51 4.46 -8.37
CA VAL A 96 -6.48 5.53 -8.55
C VAL A 96 -5.89 6.70 -9.31
N LEU A 97 -6.50 7.01 -10.45
CA LEU A 97 -6.20 8.16 -11.30
C LEU A 97 -7.45 9.02 -11.46
N LYS A 98 -7.31 10.25 -11.96
CA LYS A 98 -8.46 11.10 -12.33
C LYS A 98 -8.71 11.00 -13.83
N VAL A 99 -9.96 11.15 -14.23
CA VAL A 99 -10.28 11.56 -15.61
C VAL A 99 -9.92 13.04 -15.76
N GLU A 100 -8.71 13.29 -16.25
CA GLU A 100 -8.22 14.64 -16.53
C GLU A 100 -7.19 14.64 -17.66
N LYS A 101 -6.78 15.84 -18.11
CA LYS A 101 -5.69 15.95 -19.08
C LYS A 101 -4.37 15.60 -18.39
N PHE A 102 -3.68 14.59 -18.91
CA PHE A 102 -2.39 14.17 -18.38
C PHE A 102 -1.31 15.22 -18.68
N THR A 103 -0.89 15.95 -17.65
CA THR A 103 0.31 16.80 -17.73
C THR A 103 1.56 15.92 -17.60
N GLN A 104 2.74 16.54 -17.65
CA GLN A 104 3.98 15.81 -17.45
C GLN A 104 4.03 15.15 -16.06
N GLN A 105 3.47 15.81 -15.04
CA GLN A 105 3.44 15.27 -13.69
C GLN A 105 2.65 13.97 -13.60
N GLU A 106 1.48 13.88 -14.24
CA GLU A 106 0.68 12.66 -14.23
C GLU A 106 1.38 11.53 -15.01
N ARG A 107 2.08 11.86 -16.11
CA ARG A 107 2.91 10.88 -16.84
C ARG A 107 4.05 10.34 -15.98
N ASP A 108 4.70 11.20 -15.20
CA ASP A 108 5.80 10.77 -14.32
C ASP A 108 5.29 9.86 -13.19
N VAL A 109 4.08 10.12 -12.67
CA VAL A 109 3.42 9.21 -11.71
C VAL A 109 3.15 7.85 -12.35
N ILE A 110 2.62 7.78 -13.57
CA ILE A 110 2.40 6.50 -14.27
C ILE A 110 3.70 5.73 -14.47
N LYS A 111 4.77 6.43 -14.90
CA LYS A 111 6.09 5.83 -15.07
C LYS A 111 6.61 5.26 -13.75
N ARG A 112 6.50 6.03 -12.67
CA ARG A 112 6.90 5.58 -11.33
C ARG A 112 6.10 4.35 -10.90
N ILE A 113 4.78 4.33 -11.10
CA ILE A 113 3.96 3.14 -10.82
C ILE A 113 4.47 1.93 -11.62
N CYS A 114 4.75 2.08 -12.91
CA CYS A 114 5.27 0.99 -13.74
C CYS A 114 6.67 0.53 -13.34
N GLN A 115 7.48 1.39 -12.71
CA GLN A 115 8.82 1.08 -12.22
C GLN A 115 8.81 0.42 -10.84
N ASP A 116 7.90 0.87 -9.97
CA ASP A 116 7.80 0.43 -8.59
C ASP A 116 7.09 -0.93 -8.48
N PHE A 117 6.20 -1.26 -9.41
CA PHE A 117 5.47 -2.52 -9.45
C PHE A 117 6.18 -3.59 -10.29
N SER A 118 6.34 -4.77 -9.70
CA SER A 118 6.73 -5.96 -10.46
C SER A 118 5.59 -6.44 -11.35
N GLU A 119 5.92 -7.17 -12.41
CA GLU A 119 4.92 -7.81 -13.27
C GLU A 119 4.00 -8.76 -12.46
N ASP A 120 4.52 -9.40 -11.41
CA ASP A 120 3.71 -10.22 -10.50
C ASP A 120 2.73 -9.38 -9.68
N ALA A 121 3.14 -8.23 -9.13
CA ALA A 121 2.23 -7.33 -8.41
C ALA A 121 1.13 -6.79 -9.33
N MET A 122 1.45 -6.50 -10.60
CA MET A 122 0.49 -6.01 -11.58
C MET A 122 -0.62 -7.02 -11.90
N LYS A 123 -0.39 -8.34 -11.75
CA LYS A 123 -1.43 -9.38 -11.87
C LYS A 123 -2.56 -9.22 -10.85
N TYR A 124 -2.29 -8.53 -9.74
CA TYR A 124 -3.27 -8.24 -8.68
C TYR A 124 -3.81 -6.81 -8.75
N ALA A 125 -3.41 -6.01 -9.75
CA ALA A 125 -3.79 -4.61 -9.86
C ALA A 125 -4.93 -4.37 -10.85
N ALA A 126 -5.74 -3.34 -10.57
CA ALA A 126 -6.69 -2.73 -11.51
C ALA A 126 -6.60 -1.20 -11.42
N VAL A 127 -6.81 -0.51 -12.54
CA VAL A 127 -6.79 0.96 -12.60
C VAL A 127 -8.22 1.48 -12.43
N VAL A 128 -8.42 2.43 -11.51
CA VAL A 128 -9.74 3.05 -11.28
C VAL A 128 -9.64 4.55 -11.48
N PHE A 129 -10.43 5.07 -12.41
CA PHE A 129 -10.51 6.49 -12.69
C PHE A 129 -11.63 7.13 -11.86
N THR A 130 -11.34 8.24 -11.18
CA THR A 130 -12.34 9.07 -10.51
C THR A 130 -12.70 10.28 -11.38
N HIS A 131 -13.73 11.03 -10.99
CA HIS A 131 -14.23 12.17 -11.76
C HIS A 131 -14.80 11.73 -13.12
N GLY A 132 -15.52 10.61 -13.15
CA GLY A 132 -16.15 10.09 -14.36
C GLY A 132 -17.09 11.07 -15.07
N ASP A 133 -17.60 12.07 -14.35
CA ASP A 133 -18.37 13.20 -14.91
C ASP A 133 -17.60 14.02 -15.94
N GLN A 134 -16.27 13.94 -15.94
CA GLN A 134 -15.40 14.61 -16.90
C GLN A 134 -15.25 13.84 -18.22
N LEU A 135 -15.77 12.62 -18.33
CA LEU A 135 -15.84 11.91 -19.62
C LEU A 135 -16.87 12.58 -20.54
N GLN A 136 -16.50 12.77 -21.81
CA GLN A 136 -17.43 13.25 -22.84
C GLN A 136 -18.68 12.38 -22.90
N GLU A 137 -19.86 12.96 -23.18
CA GLU A 137 -21.11 12.20 -23.25
C GLU A 137 -21.01 11.00 -24.20
N GLY A 138 -21.52 9.83 -23.76
CA GLY A 138 -21.42 8.56 -24.49
C GLY A 138 -20.05 7.86 -24.42
N MET A 139 -18.97 8.55 -24.07
CA MET A 139 -17.63 7.98 -23.98
C MET A 139 -17.50 7.01 -22.79
N ARG A 140 -16.86 5.87 -23.04
CA ARG A 140 -16.44 4.89 -22.01
C ARG A 140 -14.97 5.09 -21.63
N ILE A 141 -14.55 4.48 -20.53
CA ILE A 141 -13.21 4.72 -19.98
C ILE A 141 -12.12 4.13 -20.87
N GLU A 142 -12.39 3.02 -21.54
CA GLU A 142 -11.47 2.35 -22.45
C GLU A 142 -11.12 3.24 -23.65
N GLU A 143 -12.11 3.99 -24.17
CA GLU A 143 -11.89 4.96 -25.24
C GLU A 143 -11.00 6.12 -24.76
N PHE A 144 -11.27 6.66 -23.57
CA PHE A 144 -10.42 7.70 -22.97
C PHE A 144 -8.97 7.25 -22.79
N ILE A 145 -8.74 6.01 -22.33
CA ILE A 145 -7.41 5.41 -22.15
C ILE A 145 -6.67 5.29 -23.48
N SER A 146 -7.38 4.91 -24.56
CA SER A 146 -6.78 4.64 -25.88
C SER A 146 -6.06 5.86 -26.51
N TYR A 147 -6.38 7.07 -26.07
CA TYR A 147 -5.73 8.30 -26.55
C TYR A 147 -4.36 8.57 -25.90
N ASN A 148 -3.96 7.77 -24.90
CA ASN A 148 -2.70 7.95 -24.17
C ASN A 148 -1.95 6.62 -24.06
N ASN A 149 -0.78 6.53 -24.71
CA ASN A 149 -0.01 5.29 -24.78
C ASN A 149 0.52 4.85 -23.41
N GLU A 150 0.95 5.79 -22.54
CA GLU A 150 1.42 5.45 -21.20
C GLU A 150 0.32 4.88 -20.31
N LEU A 151 -0.91 5.41 -20.40
CA LEU A 151 -2.08 4.86 -19.73
C LEU A 151 -2.46 3.49 -20.29
N SER A 152 -2.48 3.35 -21.61
CA SER A 152 -2.77 2.09 -22.28
C SER A 152 -1.81 1.01 -21.81
N ASN A 153 -0.51 1.31 -21.76
CA ASN A 153 0.53 0.40 -21.25
C ASN A 153 0.35 0.06 -19.76
N LEU A 154 -0.01 1.02 -18.90
CA LEU A 154 -0.30 0.74 -17.49
C LEU A 154 -1.49 -0.22 -17.34
N VAL A 155 -2.57 0.02 -18.09
CA VAL A 155 -3.79 -0.81 -18.06
C VAL A 155 -3.51 -2.20 -18.63
N GLU A 156 -2.70 -2.30 -19.68
CA GLU A 156 -2.26 -3.58 -20.25
C GLU A 156 -1.45 -4.42 -19.26
N LYS A 157 -0.50 -3.80 -18.54
CA LYS A 157 0.22 -4.46 -17.42
C LYS A 157 -0.73 -4.94 -16.33
N CYS A 158 -1.80 -4.18 -16.08
CA CYS A 158 -2.92 -4.59 -15.21
C CYS A 158 -3.90 -5.55 -15.90
N GLY A 159 -3.50 -6.28 -16.95
CA GLY A 159 -4.32 -7.27 -17.66
C GLY A 159 -5.61 -6.71 -18.26
N GLY A 160 -5.61 -5.44 -18.68
CA GLY A 160 -6.78 -4.77 -19.24
C GLY A 160 -7.83 -4.33 -18.22
N ARG A 161 -7.53 -4.44 -16.91
CA ARG A 161 -8.49 -4.14 -15.84
C ARG A 161 -8.55 -2.64 -15.56
N CYS A 162 -9.58 -1.98 -16.07
CA CYS A 162 -9.86 -0.58 -15.79
C CYS A 162 -11.34 -0.31 -15.46
N HIS A 163 -11.59 0.69 -14.62
CA HIS A 163 -12.93 1.11 -14.21
C HIS A 163 -13.01 2.62 -14.07
N VAL A 164 -14.22 3.18 -14.04
CA VAL A 164 -14.44 4.60 -13.78
C VAL A 164 -15.57 4.80 -12.79
N VAL A 165 -15.41 5.74 -11.87
CA VAL A 165 -16.45 6.18 -10.94
C VAL A 165 -16.57 7.70 -10.96
N ASP A 166 -17.75 8.18 -10.64
CA ASP A 166 -17.95 9.57 -10.28
C ASP A 166 -18.53 9.65 -8.87
N ASN A 167 -17.67 10.04 -7.92
CA ASN A 167 -18.03 10.10 -6.51
C ASN A 167 -19.03 11.23 -6.16
N LYS A 168 -19.40 12.08 -7.13
CA LYS A 168 -20.26 13.23 -6.90
C LYS A 168 -21.66 13.07 -7.50
N TYR A 169 -21.80 12.78 -8.79
CA TYR A 169 -23.07 12.86 -9.50
C TYR A 169 -23.69 11.50 -9.84
N TRP A 170 -22.90 10.43 -10.06
CA TRP A 170 -23.42 9.11 -10.48
C TRP A 170 -24.01 8.25 -9.34
N LYS A 171 -24.61 8.84 -8.31
CA LYS A 171 -24.99 8.13 -7.07
C LYS A 171 -26.27 7.29 -7.15
N ASN A 172 -27.22 7.60 -8.04
CA ASN A 172 -28.59 7.05 -7.99
C ASN A 172 -29.21 6.72 -9.37
N ASN A 173 -28.40 6.29 -10.34
CA ASN A 173 -28.89 5.96 -11.68
C ASN A 173 -29.34 4.49 -11.77
N LYS A 174 -30.13 4.15 -12.81
CA LYS A 174 -30.67 2.79 -13.06
C LYS A 174 -29.56 1.72 -12.98
N GLU A 175 -29.93 0.51 -12.57
CA GLU A 175 -28.99 -0.61 -12.30
C GLU A 175 -28.03 -0.93 -13.44
N ASP A 176 -28.46 -0.76 -14.70
CA ASP A 176 -27.69 -1.12 -15.89
C ASP A 176 -27.10 0.08 -16.64
N ASP A 177 -27.16 1.28 -16.08
CA ASP A 177 -26.52 2.44 -16.67
C ASP A 177 -25.02 2.43 -16.37
N TYR A 178 -24.20 2.45 -17.43
CA TYR A 178 -22.75 2.55 -17.30
C TYR A 178 -22.34 3.75 -16.41
N ARG A 179 -23.07 4.86 -16.47
CA ARG A 179 -22.83 6.05 -15.63
C ARG A 179 -23.57 5.98 -14.29
N SER A 180 -23.61 4.80 -13.69
CA SER A 180 -24.13 4.54 -12.35
C SER A 180 -23.02 3.99 -11.47
N ASN A 181 -22.79 4.59 -10.30
CA ASN A 181 -21.86 4.03 -9.33
C ASN A 181 -22.31 2.66 -8.84
N ARG A 182 -23.61 2.34 -8.89
CA ARG A 182 -24.07 0.99 -8.56
C ARG A 182 -23.53 -0.05 -9.55
N PHE A 183 -23.62 0.25 -10.85
CA PHE A 183 -23.05 -0.58 -11.90
C PHE A 183 -21.52 -0.65 -11.78
N GLN A 184 -20.87 0.50 -11.66
CA GLN A 184 -19.40 0.58 -11.63
C GLN A 184 -18.80 -0.12 -10.40
N VAL A 185 -19.42 0.03 -9.21
CA VAL A 185 -18.98 -0.69 -8.00
C VAL A 185 -19.16 -2.20 -8.17
N ALA A 186 -20.28 -2.65 -8.75
CA ALA A 186 -20.48 -4.07 -9.02
C ALA A 186 -19.38 -4.64 -9.95
N GLU A 187 -19.03 -3.91 -11.01
CA GLU A 187 -17.96 -4.32 -11.93
C GLU A 187 -16.57 -4.28 -11.27
N ILE A 188 -16.28 -3.30 -10.42
CA ILE A 188 -15.02 -3.26 -9.64
C ILE A 188 -14.91 -4.50 -8.73
N LEU A 189 -15.97 -4.82 -7.98
CA LEU A 189 -16.00 -5.98 -7.10
C LEU A 189 -15.87 -7.29 -7.90
N ARG A 190 -16.54 -7.38 -9.05
CA ARG A 190 -16.40 -8.52 -9.96
C ARG A 190 -14.98 -8.66 -10.49
N THR A 191 -14.30 -7.56 -10.81
CA THR A 191 -12.90 -7.60 -11.22
C THR A 191 -11.99 -8.08 -10.09
N ILE A 192 -12.24 -7.68 -8.84
CA ILE A 192 -11.50 -8.18 -7.68
C ILE A 192 -11.70 -9.69 -7.50
N ASP A 193 -12.92 -10.19 -7.69
CA ASP A 193 -13.19 -11.62 -7.69
C ASP A 193 -12.44 -12.35 -8.80
N LYS A 194 -12.45 -11.80 -10.04
CA LYS A 194 -11.69 -12.36 -11.16
C LYS A 194 -10.18 -12.35 -10.92
N ILE A 195 -9.64 -11.32 -10.28
CA ILE A 195 -8.23 -11.28 -9.86
C ILE A 195 -7.96 -12.43 -8.90
N SER A 196 -8.83 -12.63 -7.90
CA SER A 196 -8.71 -13.71 -6.94
C SER A 196 -8.76 -15.09 -7.64
N GLU A 197 -9.73 -15.31 -8.53
CA GLU A 197 -9.90 -16.57 -9.27
C GLU A 197 -8.70 -16.87 -10.17
N ALA A 198 -8.21 -15.89 -10.93
CA ALA A 198 -7.05 -16.03 -11.79
C ALA A 198 -5.75 -16.35 -11.03
N ASN A 199 -5.71 -16.04 -9.73
CA ASN A 199 -4.60 -16.32 -8.82
C ASN A 199 -4.94 -17.44 -7.82
N ASN A 200 -5.82 -18.37 -8.18
CA ASN A 200 -6.18 -19.56 -7.38
C ASN A 200 -6.68 -19.25 -5.96
N GLY A 201 -7.34 -18.10 -5.78
CA GLY A 201 -7.79 -17.62 -4.48
C GLY A 201 -6.69 -17.06 -3.57
N SER A 202 -5.44 -17.04 -4.02
CA SER A 202 -4.32 -16.50 -3.24
C SER A 202 -4.24 -14.97 -3.34
N CYS A 203 -3.65 -14.35 -2.32
CA CYS A 203 -3.30 -12.94 -2.35
C CYS A 203 -1.90 -12.73 -2.94
N TYR A 204 -1.63 -11.52 -3.41
CA TYR A 204 -0.27 -11.13 -3.75
C TYR A 204 0.63 -11.31 -2.53
N THR A 205 1.78 -11.94 -2.70
CA THR A 205 2.77 -12.08 -1.64
C THR A 205 4.17 -12.04 -2.22
N ASN A 206 5.14 -11.75 -1.36
CA ASN A 206 6.55 -11.82 -1.69
C ASN A 206 7.34 -12.13 -0.42
N LYS A 207 8.66 -12.26 -0.55
CA LYS A 207 9.53 -12.64 0.58
C LYS A 207 9.36 -11.70 1.79
N MET A 208 9.18 -10.40 1.57
CA MET A 208 8.97 -9.43 2.65
C MET A 208 7.63 -9.64 3.36
N LEU A 209 6.54 -9.80 2.61
CA LEU A 209 5.21 -10.04 3.19
C LEU A 209 5.13 -11.38 3.93
N GLN A 210 5.79 -12.41 3.40
CA GLN A 210 5.89 -13.71 4.07
C GLN A 210 6.61 -13.61 5.42
N THR A 211 7.70 -12.83 5.50
CA THR A 211 8.40 -12.68 6.78
C THR A 211 7.59 -11.84 7.78
N ILE A 212 6.87 -10.81 7.31
CA ILE A 212 5.94 -10.04 8.15
C ILE A 212 4.82 -10.94 8.69
N GLU A 213 4.22 -11.78 7.84
CA GLU A 213 3.22 -12.77 8.26
C GLU A 213 3.76 -13.72 9.33
N SER A 214 4.97 -14.25 9.12
CA SER A 214 5.60 -15.17 10.07
C SER A 214 5.84 -14.50 11.43
N GLU A 215 6.33 -13.26 11.43
CA GLU A 215 6.52 -12.49 12.67
C GLU A 215 5.18 -12.19 13.36
N LEU A 216 4.13 -11.84 12.60
CA LEU A 216 2.79 -11.62 13.17
C LEU A 216 2.28 -12.88 13.88
N GLN A 217 2.40 -14.05 13.25
CA GLN A 217 1.98 -15.32 13.84
C GLN A 217 2.75 -15.63 15.14
N ILE A 218 4.07 -15.40 15.15
CA ILE A 218 4.92 -15.57 16.35
C ILE A 218 4.46 -14.63 17.47
N GLN A 219 4.27 -13.34 17.17
CA GLN A 219 3.84 -12.34 18.16
C GLN A 219 2.45 -12.65 18.71
N GLU A 220 1.50 -13.05 17.86
CA GLU A 220 0.16 -13.47 18.28
C GLU A 220 0.22 -14.68 19.24
N GLU A 221 1.06 -15.67 18.96
CA GLU A 221 1.23 -16.84 19.84
C GLU A 221 1.86 -16.47 21.19
N LEU A 222 2.87 -15.60 21.19
CA LEU A 222 3.51 -15.11 22.43
C LEU A 222 2.53 -14.33 23.30
N ILE A 223 1.75 -13.43 22.71
CA ILE A 223 0.71 -12.66 23.41
C ILE A 223 -0.37 -13.59 23.95
N ARG A 224 -0.81 -14.57 23.14
CA ARG A 224 -1.81 -15.57 23.56
C ARG A 224 -1.35 -16.40 24.76
N LYS A 225 -0.06 -16.76 24.84
CA LYS A 225 0.51 -17.51 25.98
C LYS A 225 0.67 -16.66 27.24
N SER A 226 0.98 -15.37 27.09
CA SER A 226 1.25 -14.45 28.20
C SER A 226 0.01 -13.72 28.74
N SER A 227 -1.04 -13.57 27.92
CA SER A 227 -2.24 -12.77 28.23
C SER A 227 -3.54 -13.57 28.05
N ALA A 228 -3.97 -14.26 29.10
CA ALA A 228 -5.12 -15.18 29.04
C ALA A 228 -6.51 -14.51 28.81
N ASN A 229 -6.62 -13.19 29.00
CA ASN A 229 -7.91 -12.47 28.95
C ASN A 229 -8.11 -11.61 27.68
N MET A 230 -7.18 -11.65 26.72
CA MET A 230 -7.33 -10.87 25.48
C MET A 230 -8.15 -11.64 24.44
N SER A 231 -9.07 -10.93 23.77
CA SER A 231 -9.79 -11.46 22.61
C SER A 231 -8.85 -11.64 21.40
N VAL A 232 -9.23 -12.50 20.45
CA VAL A 232 -8.44 -12.73 19.21
C VAL A 232 -8.18 -11.43 18.45
N GLU A 233 -9.16 -10.53 18.40
CA GLU A 233 -9.02 -9.23 17.74
C GLU A 233 -8.01 -8.31 18.46
N GLN A 234 -8.03 -8.27 19.78
CA GLN A 234 -7.05 -7.50 20.57
C GLN A 234 -5.63 -8.05 20.41
N ILE A 235 -5.49 -9.39 20.37
CA ILE A 235 -4.20 -10.05 20.13
C ILE A 235 -3.64 -9.64 18.76
N ALA A 236 -4.45 -9.72 17.71
CA ALA A 236 -4.04 -9.34 16.35
C ALA A 236 -3.66 -7.85 16.26
N ILE A 237 -4.43 -6.96 16.90
CA ILE A 237 -4.11 -5.52 16.96
C ILE A 237 -2.77 -5.29 17.65
N GLU A 238 -2.52 -5.95 18.79
CA GLU A 238 -1.29 -5.74 19.55
C GLU A 238 -0.06 -6.35 18.85
N ALA A 239 -0.22 -7.54 18.25
CA ALA A 239 0.81 -8.14 17.41
C ALA A 239 1.19 -7.22 16.24
N LYS A 240 0.19 -6.66 15.52
CA LYS A 240 0.43 -5.69 14.45
C LYS A 240 1.19 -4.45 14.93
N LYS A 241 0.87 -3.89 16.10
CA LYS A 241 1.63 -2.77 16.67
C LYS A 241 3.08 -3.15 16.96
N GLY A 242 3.31 -4.31 17.57
CA GLY A 242 4.64 -4.81 17.87
C GLY A 242 5.49 -5.00 16.62
N VAL A 243 4.94 -5.67 15.60
CA VAL A 243 5.62 -5.89 14.31
C VAL A 243 5.86 -4.57 13.58
N MET A 244 4.87 -3.67 13.56
CA MET A 244 5.03 -2.34 12.95
C MET A 244 6.19 -1.57 13.60
N ASN A 245 6.26 -1.54 14.95
CA ASN A 245 7.36 -0.86 15.65
C ASN A 245 8.72 -1.47 15.32
N LYS A 246 8.82 -2.80 15.24
CA LYS A 246 10.04 -3.52 14.84
C LYS A 246 10.46 -3.14 13.42
N LEU A 247 9.53 -3.12 12.47
CA LEU A 247 9.78 -2.74 11.08
C LEU A 247 10.21 -1.27 10.94
N LEU A 248 9.61 -0.35 11.71
CA LEU A 248 10.00 1.07 11.72
C LEU A 248 11.45 1.27 12.16
N ILE A 249 11.92 0.47 13.13
CA ILE A 249 13.32 0.48 13.58
C ILE A 249 14.22 -0.12 12.50
N ILE A 250 13.88 -1.29 11.95
CA ILE A 250 14.71 -1.98 10.94
C ILE A 250 14.89 -1.13 9.68
N PHE A 251 13.85 -0.42 9.27
CA PHE A 251 13.91 0.43 8.09
C PHE A 251 14.33 1.87 8.37
N ALA A 252 14.75 2.18 9.60
CA ALA A 252 15.35 3.48 9.90
C ALA A 252 16.53 3.76 8.93
N GLY A 253 16.48 4.91 8.26
CA GLY A 253 17.48 5.31 7.26
C GLY A 253 17.29 4.72 5.85
N THR A 254 16.35 3.78 5.63
CA THR A 254 16.10 3.22 4.29
C THR A 254 15.33 4.21 3.41
N ALA A 255 15.80 4.46 2.19
CA ALA A 255 15.10 5.31 1.22
C ALA A 255 13.70 4.74 0.87
N THR A 256 12.69 5.60 0.77
CA THR A 256 11.30 5.18 0.53
C THR A 256 11.13 4.39 -0.76
N GLY A 257 11.77 4.80 -1.86
CA GLY A 257 11.71 4.08 -3.14
C GLY A 257 12.20 2.63 -3.06
N VAL A 258 13.20 2.37 -2.20
CA VAL A 258 13.72 1.01 -1.96
C VAL A 258 12.67 0.16 -1.23
N LEU A 259 11.96 0.73 -0.25
CA LEU A 259 10.88 0.05 0.47
C LEU A 259 9.66 -0.21 -0.40
N VAL A 260 9.25 0.77 -1.21
CA VAL A 260 8.15 0.61 -2.18
C VAL A 260 8.49 -0.50 -3.17
N GLY A 261 9.69 -0.46 -3.76
CA GLY A 261 10.15 -1.49 -4.68
C GLY A 261 10.19 -2.88 -4.03
N ALA A 262 10.54 -2.98 -2.74
CA ALA A 262 10.50 -4.25 -2.02
C ALA A 262 9.08 -4.74 -1.72
N PHE A 263 8.17 -3.83 -1.35
CA PHE A 263 6.75 -4.15 -1.17
C PHE A 263 6.13 -4.72 -2.44
N LEU A 264 6.44 -4.10 -3.57
CA LEU A 264 5.82 -4.37 -4.86
C LEU A 264 6.66 -5.29 -5.75
N GLY A 265 7.73 -5.88 -5.20
CA GLY A 265 8.45 -7.02 -5.77
C GLY A 265 9.54 -6.69 -6.80
N VAL A 266 9.91 -5.42 -6.96
CA VAL A 266 10.98 -4.96 -7.86
C VAL A 266 12.35 -5.00 -7.19
N ALA A 267 12.43 -4.74 -5.89
CA ALA A 267 13.69 -4.74 -5.13
C ALA A 267 13.82 -5.99 -4.24
N LYS A 268 14.92 -6.75 -4.41
CA LYS A 268 15.24 -7.94 -3.58
C LYS A 268 16.06 -7.62 -2.32
N MET A 269 16.65 -6.42 -2.25
CA MET A 269 17.72 -6.09 -1.29
C MET A 269 17.22 -5.88 0.15
N VAL A 270 15.95 -5.53 0.35
CA VAL A 270 15.42 -5.18 1.68
C VAL A 270 15.13 -6.42 2.53
N THR A 271 14.90 -7.58 1.89
CA THR A 271 14.55 -8.79 2.64
C THR A 271 15.76 -9.42 3.31
N SER A 272 16.99 -9.20 2.84
CA SER A 272 18.19 -9.74 3.51
C SER A 272 18.47 -9.07 4.85
N THR A 273 18.24 -7.76 5.01
CA THR A 273 18.38 -7.09 6.31
C THR A 273 17.34 -7.56 7.32
N PHE A 274 16.09 -7.75 6.89
CA PHE A 274 15.02 -8.27 7.75
C PHE A 274 15.23 -9.77 8.11
N LEU A 275 15.68 -10.60 7.17
CA LEU A 275 15.91 -12.04 7.39
C LEU A 275 17.20 -12.37 8.12
N ASN A 276 18.29 -11.63 7.89
CA ASN A 276 19.55 -11.82 8.61
C ASN A 276 19.40 -11.56 10.13
N LEU A 277 18.35 -10.85 10.54
CA LEU A 277 18.01 -10.64 11.96
C LEU A 277 17.20 -11.80 12.57
N GLN A 278 16.50 -12.61 11.76
CA GLN A 278 15.84 -13.84 12.26
C GLN A 278 16.84 -14.96 12.56
N GLU A 279 17.98 -15.02 11.86
CA GLU A 279 19.02 -16.02 12.14
C GLU A 279 19.88 -15.67 13.38
N HIS A 280 19.91 -14.41 13.82
CA HIS A 280 20.81 -13.94 14.88
C HIS A 280 20.18 -13.78 16.28
N THR A 281 18.98 -14.33 16.53
CA THR A 281 18.46 -14.43 17.91
C THR A 281 19.23 -15.43 18.79
N ASP A 282 20.18 -16.19 18.22
CA ASP A 282 21.25 -16.87 18.97
C ASP A 282 22.62 -16.48 18.40
N ALA A 283 23.43 -15.83 19.23
CA ALA A 283 24.86 -15.53 19.06
C ALA A 283 25.29 -14.46 18.02
N THR A 284 25.88 -13.38 18.56
CA THR A 284 26.96 -12.53 18.00
C THR A 284 26.87 -12.13 16.51
N VAL A 285 26.39 -10.91 16.31
CA VAL A 285 26.24 -10.19 15.03
C VAL A 285 27.58 -9.90 14.35
N SER A 286 27.76 -10.40 13.13
CA SER A 286 28.68 -9.85 12.12
C SER A 286 28.30 -10.42 10.75
N LEU A 287 27.86 -9.58 9.81
CA LEU A 287 28.63 -9.27 8.59
C LEU A 287 27.83 -8.40 7.60
N ALA A 288 28.59 -7.55 6.92
CA ALA A 288 28.22 -6.46 6.05
C ALA A 288 27.59 -6.85 4.69
N ALA A 289 26.75 -5.91 4.23
CA ALA A 289 26.48 -5.46 2.85
C ALA A 289 27.24 -6.11 1.68
N GLN A 290 26.53 -6.30 0.55
CA GLN A 290 27.17 -6.15 -0.76
C GLN A 290 26.41 -5.20 -1.70
N LYS A 291 27.09 -4.05 -1.87
CA LYS A 291 27.24 -3.18 -3.04
C LYS A 291 25.97 -2.51 -3.60
N GLY A 292 25.82 -1.23 -3.23
CA GLY A 292 25.28 -0.23 -4.15
C GLY A 292 24.24 0.75 -3.63
N LEU A 293 24.39 1.35 -2.44
CA LEU A 293 23.94 2.73 -2.18
C LEU A 293 24.47 3.22 -0.82
N VAL A 294 25.50 4.07 -0.88
CA VAL A 294 25.91 5.10 0.10
C VAL A 294 26.38 4.64 1.49
N GLU A 295 27.68 4.85 1.77
CA GLU A 295 28.37 4.69 3.07
C GLU A 295 27.58 5.26 4.27
N GLY A 296 26.76 6.30 4.06
CA GLY A 296 25.86 6.87 5.07
C GLY A 296 24.78 5.91 5.59
N GLY A 297 24.30 4.96 4.79
CA GLY A 297 23.32 3.97 5.25
C GLY A 297 23.88 3.01 6.30
N ARG A 298 25.17 2.64 6.16
CA ARG A 298 25.86 1.73 7.09
C ARG A 298 26.12 2.39 8.44
N LEU A 299 26.56 3.65 8.43
CA LEU A 299 26.80 4.44 9.63
C LEU A 299 25.50 4.78 10.36
N GLY A 300 24.45 5.11 9.60
CA GLY A 300 23.13 5.40 10.15
C GLY A 300 22.54 4.19 10.89
N TYR A 301 22.61 3.00 10.29
CA TYR A 301 22.11 1.77 10.91
C TYR A 301 22.88 1.39 12.17
N ALA A 302 24.22 1.39 12.14
CA ALA A 302 25.04 1.01 13.29
C ALA A 302 24.81 1.90 14.52
N ALA A 303 24.44 3.18 14.31
CA ALA A 303 24.08 4.09 15.39
C ALA A 303 22.64 3.89 15.88
N ALA A 304 21.74 3.43 15.02
CA ALA A 304 20.32 3.23 15.32
C ALA A 304 20.00 1.87 15.99
N GLU A 305 20.89 0.88 15.88
CA GLU A 305 20.66 -0.51 16.32
C GLU A 305 20.45 -0.64 17.85
N GLN A 306 21.00 0.27 18.65
CA GLN A 306 20.83 0.30 20.11
C GLN A 306 19.75 1.29 20.58
N SER A 307 18.77 1.62 19.75
CA SER A 307 17.73 2.58 20.10
C SER A 307 16.48 1.89 20.64
N GLU A 308 15.93 2.44 21.71
CA GLU A 308 14.70 1.95 22.35
C GLU A 308 13.44 2.48 21.64
N SER A 309 13.59 3.46 20.73
CA SER A 309 12.50 4.02 19.94
C SER A 309 12.92 4.43 18.52
N ALA A 310 11.96 4.48 17.60
CA ALA A 310 12.19 4.94 16.23
C ALA A 310 12.70 6.39 16.16
N SER A 311 12.23 7.27 17.06
CA SER A 311 12.71 8.65 17.14
C SER A 311 14.19 8.72 17.52
N GLU A 312 14.59 7.90 18.50
CA GLU A 312 15.99 7.80 18.92
C GLU A 312 16.86 7.14 17.84
N ALA A 313 16.35 6.10 17.17
CA ALA A 313 17.00 5.45 16.03
C ALA A 313 17.30 6.45 14.91
N ILE A 314 16.31 7.28 14.54
CA ILE A 314 16.47 8.31 13.52
C ILE A 314 17.46 9.40 13.95
N GLN A 315 17.42 9.82 15.22
CA GLN A 315 18.33 10.84 15.73
C GLN A 315 19.78 10.34 15.77
N LYS A 316 20.01 9.09 16.23
CA LYS A 316 21.34 8.47 16.23
C LYS A 316 21.84 8.23 14.80
N ALA A 317 20.97 7.75 13.90
CA ALA A 317 21.30 7.55 12.50
C ALA A 317 21.71 8.87 11.81
N ALA A 318 20.91 9.92 11.97
CA ALA A 318 21.17 11.23 11.38
C ALA A 318 22.47 11.84 11.93
N LYS A 319 22.72 11.73 13.24
CA LYS A 319 23.95 12.21 13.88
C LYS A 319 25.19 11.50 13.33
N ALA A 320 25.14 10.17 13.20
CA ALA A 320 26.26 9.39 12.68
C ALA A 320 26.60 9.72 11.21
N VAL A 321 25.58 9.99 10.39
CA VAL A 321 25.78 10.43 8.99
C VAL A 321 26.38 11.85 8.92
N LEU A 322 25.92 12.77 9.80
CA LEU A 322 26.43 14.14 9.86
C LEU A 322 27.89 14.20 10.34
N GLU A 323 28.24 13.47 11.40
CA GLU A 323 29.60 13.45 11.96
C GLU A 323 30.64 12.88 10.97
N HIS A 324 30.21 12.02 10.05
CA HIS A 324 31.07 11.48 9.00
C HIS A 324 31.19 12.39 7.77
N THR A 325 30.30 13.37 7.59
CA THR A 325 30.33 14.28 6.43
C THR A 325 31.20 15.53 6.71
N VAL A 326 31.57 15.77 7.96
CA VAL A 326 32.35 16.94 8.42
C VAL A 326 33.85 16.63 8.63
N LYS A 327 34.28 15.38 8.39
CA LYS A 327 35.69 14.95 8.36
C LYS A 327 36.17 14.77 6.92
#